data_AF-A0A6G7PGT3-F1
#
_entry.id   AF-A0A6G7PGT3-F1
#
_cell.length_a   1.000
_cell.length_b   1.000
_cell.length_c   1.000
_cell.angle_alpha   90.00
_cell.angle_beta   90.00
_cell.angle_gamma   90.00
#
_symmetry.space_group_name_H-M   'P 1'
#
loop_
_entity.id
_entity.type
_entity.pdbx_description
1 polymer ?
#
loop_
_entity_poly.entity_id
_entity_poly.type
_entity_poly.pdbx_seq_one_letter_code
_entity_poly.pdbx_strand_id
1 'polypeptide(L)'
;MWESAGERNKATIRRVFTEFVNQGDASVVDECYRPDIVDHAGLPGAPEGAEGVKYTIAGLREAFPDFHVTIEDISAHDDMVVIHNTWRGTHLGELLGMAPTGRSFLSVGIVIWRFDEEGRIAERWEHGVSSNMFAALGMRMLAPRKGRRRTTEGVRSVTRTVPLKSGKPAAWQRLTAELEGPRRREYEASRRRLGITSEVLRIDPRPDQDHVIVHFETADPERTRKRWLESTDPFDRWLREQILDIHGEDPWAGPATSCEQTGWAWTAPPRLTAGRPDGSN
;
A
#
# COMPACT_ATOMS: atom_id res chain seq x y z
N MET A 1 9.14 -10.24 -29.33
CA MET A 1 8.03 -10.47 -28.38
C MET A 1 7.84 -9.14 -27.67
N TRP A 2 6.69 -8.48 -27.81
CA TRP A 2 6.49 -7.17 -27.18
C TRP A 2 6.06 -7.37 -25.72
N GLU A 3 6.81 -6.79 -24.79
CA GLU A 3 6.37 -6.62 -23.41
C GLU A 3 5.30 -5.52 -23.37
N SER A 4 4.26 -5.69 -22.55
CA SER A 4 3.21 -4.67 -22.43
C SER A 4 3.71 -3.47 -21.61
N ALA A 5 3.12 -2.30 -21.82
CA ALA A 5 3.44 -1.11 -21.03
C ALA A 5 3.30 -1.38 -19.52
N GLY A 6 2.28 -2.14 -19.11
CA GLY A 6 2.08 -2.55 -17.71
C GLY A 6 3.15 -3.49 -17.15
N GLU A 7 3.67 -4.46 -17.93
CA GLU A 7 4.80 -5.29 -17.45
C GLU A 7 6.10 -4.49 -17.37
N ARG A 8 6.40 -3.69 -18.40
CA ARG A 8 7.57 -2.78 -18.43
C ARG A 8 7.55 -1.83 -17.23
N ASN A 9 6.43 -1.14 -16.99
CA ASN A 9 6.32 -0.20 -15.88
C ASN A 9 6.43 -0.92 -14.52
N LYS A 10 5.92 -2.16 -14.39
CA LYS A 10 6.16 -3.00 -13.19
C LYS A 10 7.63 -3.42 -13.05
N ALA A 11 8.36 -3.69 -14.13
CA ALA A 11 9.79 -3.93 -14.08
C ALA A 11 10.54 -2.69 -13.59
N THR A 12 10.16 -1.50 -14.05
CA THR A 12 10.69 -0.21 -13.54
C THR A 12 10.47 -0.08 -12.03
N ILE A 13 9.26 -0.32 -11.50
CA ILE A 13 9.04 -0.25 -10.04
C ILE A 13 9.84 -1.32 -9.27
N ARG A 14 9.95 -2.56 -9.78
CA ARG A 14 10.81 -3.57 -9.14
C ARG A 14 12.27 -3.14 -9.10
N ARG A 15 12.79 -2.50 -10.15
CA ARG A 15 14.15 -1.93 -10.21
C ARG A 15 14.32 -0.81 -9.17
N VAL A 16 13.38 0.15 -9.15
CA VAL A 16 13.35 1.26 -8.18
C VAL A 16 13.43 0.76 -6.74
N PHE A 17 12.67 -0.28 -6.35
CA PHE A 17 12.77 -0.82 -5.00
C PHE A 17 14.04 -1.63 -4.74
N THR A 18 14.50 -2.39 -5.73
CA THR A 18 15.66 -3.29 -5.57
C THR A 18 16.98 -2.52 -5.49
N GLU A 19 17.20 -1.56 -6.38
CA GLU A 19 18.46 -0.83 -6.54
C GLU A 19 18.42 0.50 -5.77
N PHE A 20 17.46 1.38 -6.06
CA PHE A 20 17.41 2.71 -5.43
C PHE A 20 16.98 2.66 -3.96
N VAL A 21 15.80 2.11 -3.64
CA VAL A 21 15.29 2.12 -2.25
C VAL A 21 16.12 1.22 -1.32
N ASN A 22 16.41 -0.02 -1.75
CA ASN A 22 17.06 -1.03 -0.91
C ASN A 22 18.59 -1.04 -0.96
N GLN A 23 19.24 -0.60 -2.05
CA GLN A 23 20.72 -0.50 -2.10
C GLN A 23 21.22 0.95 -2.00
N GLY A 24 20.43 1.93 -2.43
CA GLY A 24 20.76 3.36 -2.38
C GLY A 24 21.26 3.94 -3.70
N ASP A 25 21.10 3.21 -4.82
CA ASP A 25 21.58 3.68 -6.12
C ASP A 25 20.67 4.78 -6.69
N ALA A 26 21.10 6.03 -6.54
CA ALA A 26 20.37 7.20 -7.00
C ALA A 26 20.33 7.34 -8.54
N SER A 27 21.20 6.64 -9.30
CA SER A 27 21.24 6.74 -10.77
C SER A 27 19.96 6.21 -11.42
N VAL A 28 19.32 5.22 -10.79
CA VAL A 28 18.01 4.69 -11.20
C VAL A 28 16.92 5.77 -11.17
N VAL A 29 17.06 6.82 -10.34
CA VAL A 29 16.12 7.95 -10.35
C VAL A 29 16.28 8.75 -11.65
N ASP A 30 17.51 9.04 -12.06
CA ASP A 30 17.81 9.79 -13.29
C ASP A 30 17.41 9.03 -14.57
N GLU A 31 17.38 7.69 -14.53
CA GLU A 31 16.90 6.84 -15.62
C GLU A 31 15.37 6.66 -15.64
N CYS A 32 14.74 6.48 -14.47
CA CYS A 32 13.36 5.98 -14.37
C CYS A 32 12.31 7.02 -13.99
N TYR A 33 12.71 8.22 -13.55
CA TYR A 33 11.81 9.31 -13.20
C TYR A 33 11.98 10.48 -14.18
N ARG A 34 10.95 11.30 -14.35
CA ARG A 34 11.11 12.62 -14.95
C ARG A 34 11.88 13.55 -13.99
N PRO A 35 12.62 14.56 -14.48
CA PRO A 35 13.21 15.57 -13.60
C PRO A 35 12.17 16.32 -12.75
N ASP A 36 10.97 16.50 -13.29
CA ASP A 36 9.86 17.31 -12.77
C ASP A 36 8.73 16.48 -12.12
N ILE A 37 9.01 15.30 -11.55
CA ILE A 37 7.96 14.51 -10.89
C ILE A 37 7.28 15.27 -9.74
N VAL A 38 5.99 14.99 -9.55
CA VAL A 38 5.23 15.44 -8.37
C VAL A 38 5.13 14.30 -7.36
N ASP A 39 5.83 14.44 -6.22
CA ASP A 39 5.76 13.48 -5.11
C ASP A 39 4.84 14.01 -4.01
N HIS A 40 3.60 13.52 -3.98
CA HIS A 40 2.60 13.88 -2.97
C HIS A 40 2.91 13.27 -1.58
N ALA A 41 4.05 12.58 -1.42
CA ALA A 41 4.49 11.89 -0.22
C ALA A 41 5.98 12.11 0.12
N GLY A 42 6.62 13.16 -0.41
CA GLY A 42 7.98 13.56 -0.04
C GLY A 42 8.12 13.92 1.44
N LEU A 43 9.33 13.78 2.01
CA LEU A 43 9.58 14.21 3.39
C LEU A 43 9.50 15.74 3.55
N PRO A 44 9.10 16.25 4.72
CA PRO A 44 9.12 17.69 4.99
C PRO A 44 10.53 18.29 4.77
N GLY A 45 10.63 19.27 3.87
CA GLY A 45 11.91 19.90 3.50
C GLY A 45 12.61 19.25 2.30
N ALA A 46 12.06 18.20 1.69
CA ALA A 46 12.53 17.68 0.42
C ALA A 46 12.40 18.73 -0.71
N PRO A 47 13.36 18.81 -1.65
CA PRO A 47 13.21 19.57 -2.89
C PRO A 47 12.01 19.11 -3.75
N GLU A 48 11.61 19.92 -4.72
CA GLU A 48 10.68 19.51 -5.77
C GLU A 48 11.39 18.59 -6.80
N GLY A 49 10.61 17.81 -7.56
CA GLY A 49 11.14 16.95 -8.63
C GLY A 49 11.92 15.73 -8.15
N ALA A 50 12.73 15.18 -9.05
CA ALA A 50 13.52 13.95 -8.81
C ALA A 50 14.48 14.04 -7.61
N GLU A 51 15.02 15.24 -7.33
CA GLU A 51 15.91 15.47 -6.19
C GLU A 51 15.18 15.32 -4.84
N GLY A 52 13.87 15.60 -4.77
CA GLY A 52 13.05 15.32 -3.59
C GLY A 52 12.95 13.83 -3.25
N VAL A 53 12.93 13.00 -4.29
CA VAL A 53 12.91 11.53 -4.18
C VAL A 53 14.26 11.03 -3.67
N LYS A 54 15.37 11.49 -4.28
CA LYS A 54 16.74 11.16 -3.86
C LYS A 54 17.00 11.56 -2.41
N TYR A 55 16.65 12.80 -2.04
CA TYR A 55 16.74 13.32 -0.67
C TYR A 55 15.97 12.45 0.32
N THR A 56 14.72 12.09 -0.02
CA THR A 56 13.85 11.28 0.84
C THR A 56 14.46 9.90 1.13
N ILE A 57 14.94 9.18 0.12
CA ILE A 57 15.53 7.84 0.34
C ILE A 57 16.91 7.94 1.01
N ALA A 58 17.74 8.92 0.67
CA ALA A 58 19.04 9.11 1.31
C ALA A 58 18.91 9.33 2.84
N GLY A 59 18.05 10.27 3.26
CA GLY A 59 17.82 10.55 4.68
C GLY A 59 17.22 9.36 5.46
N LEU A 60 16.40 8.52 4.80
CA LEU A 60 15.92 7.28 5.41
C LEU A 60 17.04 6.25 5.57
N ARG A 61 17.93 6.07 4.58
CA ARG A 61 19.04 5.12 4.67
C ARG A 61 20.11 5.54 5.67
N GLU A 62 20.28 6.84 5.90
CA GLU A 62 21.13 7.37 6.98
C GLU A 62 20.50 7.14 8.36
N ALA A 63 19.20 7.45 8.53
CA ALA A 63 18.48 7.24 9.78
C ALA A 63 18.31 5.76 10.18
N PHE A 64 18.21 4.87 9.19
CA PHE A 64 17.93 3.44 9.33
C PHE A 64 18.98 2.62 8.54
N PRO A 65 20.15 2.27 9.13
CA PRO A 65 21.19 1.51 8.43
C PRO A 65 20.77 0.07 8.01
N ASP A 66 19.71 -0.46 8.61
CA ASP A 66 19.03 -1.72 8.31
C ASP A 66 17.74 -1.52 7.47
N PHE A 67 17.60 -0.36 6.79
CA PHE A 67 16.42 -0.03 6.00
C PHE A 67 16.15 -1.04 4.89
N HIS A 68 14.93 -1.57 4.87
CA HIS A 68 14.47 -2.46 3.81
C HIS A 68 12.97 -2.30 3.53
N VAL A 69 12.61 -2.34 2.26
CA VAL A 69 11.23 -2.36 1.79
C VAL A 69 10.98 -3.58 0.91
N THR A 70 10.01 -4.40 1.32
CA THR A 70 9.53 -5.57 0.57
C THR A 70 8.30 -5.18 -0.25
N ILE A 71 8.27 -5.54 -1.54
CA ILE A 71 7.05 -5.51 -2.37
C ILE A 71 6.25 -6.79 -2.09
N GLU A 72 5.04 -6.66 -1.56
CA GLU A 72 4.16 -7.77 -1.17
C GLU A 72 3.19 -8.15 -2.31
N ASP A 73 2.73 -7.15 -3.08
CA ASP A 73 1.82 -7.26 -4.24
C ASP A 73 2.15 -6.12 -5.22
N ILE A 74 1.98 -6.35 -6.52
CA ILE A 74 2.27 -5.38 -7.59
C ILE A 74 1.34 -5.57 -8.79
N SER A 75 0.54 -4.54 -9.07
CA SER A 75 -0.40 -4.49 -10.19
C SER A 75 -0.11 -3.27 -11.09
N ALA A 76 -0.59 -3.32 -12.33
CA ALA A 76 -0.55 -2.19 -13.25
C ALA A 76 -1.88 -2.06 -13.99
N HIS A 77 -2.24 -0.82 -14.33
CA HIS A 77 -3.44 -0.46 -15.07
C HIS A 77 -3.12 0.80 -15.87
N ASP A 78 -3.25 0.73 -17.19
CA ASP A 78 -2.88 1.78 -18.14
C ASP A 78 -1.47 2.36 -17.93
N ASP A 79 -1.37 3.65 -17.55
CA ASP A 79 -0.13 4.36 -17.27
C ASP A 79 0.36 4.20 -15.82
N MET A 80 -0.34 3.44 -14.97
CA MET A 80 -0.07 3.36 -13.53
C MET A 80 0.43 2.00 -13.04
N VAL A 81 1.21 2.04 -11.96
CA VAL A 81 1.63 0.88 -11.16
C VAL A 81 1.28 1.12 -9.70
N VAL A 82 0.68 0.13 -9.05
CA VAL A 82 0.33 0.15 -7.63
C VAL A 82 1.02 -1.02 -6.94
N ILE A 83 1.71 -0.75 -5.82
CA ILE A 83 2.25 -1.79 -4.94
C ILE A 83 1.64 -1.74 -3.56
N HIS A 84 1.54 -2.91 -2.94
CA HIS A 84 1.49 -3.06 -1.50
C HIS A 84 2.90 -3.38 -0.99
N ASN A 85 3.33 -2.75 0.10
CA ASN A 85 4.70 -2.89 0.60
C ASN A 85 4.83 -2.88 2.13
N THR A 86 5.89 -3.52 2.63
CA THR A 86 6.29 -3.47 4.04
C THR A 86 7.65 -2.81 4.18
N TRP A 87 7.70 -1.66 4.87
CA TRP A 87 8.89 -0.88 5.19
C TRP A 87 9.37 -1.23 6.61
N ARG A 88 10.67 -1.41 6.79
CA ARG A 88 11.31 -1.79 8.06
C ARG A 88 12.64 -1.06 8.25
N GLY A 89 13.04 -0.87 9.49
CA GLY A 89 14.33 -0.30 9.88
C GLY A 89 14.38 0.06 11.37
N THR A 90 15.57 0.36 11.88
CA THR A 90 15.89 0.64 13.27
C THR A 90 16.60 1.99 13.38
N HIS A 91 16.06 2.89 14.21
CA HIS A 91 16.47 4.30 14.23
C HIS A 91 17.82 4.48 14.92
N LEU A 92 18.89 4.51 14.12
CA LEU A 92 20.29 4.51 14.57
C LEU A 92 21.11 5.70 14.02
N GLY A 93 20.64 6.37 12.96
CA GLY A 93 21.09 7.71 12.55
C GLY A 93 20.16 8.82 13.04
N GLU A 94 20.39 10.05 12.58
CA GLU A 94 19.47 11.18 12.80
C GLU A 94 18.40 11.23 11.69
N LEU A 95 17.17 11.59 12.03
CA LEU A 95 16.09 11.82 11.05
C LEU A 95 15.39 13.16 11.31
N LEU A 96 15.52 14.11 10.38
CA LEU A 96 14.83 15.42 10.43
C LEU A 96 15.04 16.16 11.78
N GLY A 97 16.28 16.15 12.31
CA GLY A 97 16.60 16.74 13.62
C GLY A 97 16.29 15.86 14.84
N MET A 98 15.78 14.62 14.64
CA MET A 98 15.59 13.66 15.73
C MET A 98 16.81 12.75 15.89
N ALA A 99 17.49 12.87 17.02
CA ALA A 99 18.56 11.94 17.44
C ALA A 99 18.08 10.46 17.48
N PRO A 100 18.97 9.49 17.22
CA PRO A 100 18.62 8.07 17.15
C PRO A 100 17.93 7.56 18.42
N THR A 101 16.87 6.78 18.24
CA THR A 101 16.02 6.30 19.35
C THR A 101 16.20 4.82 19.67
N GLY A 102 16.99 4.09 18.87
CA GLY A 102 17.20 2.64 19.00
C GLY A 102 15.93 1.80 18.79
N ARG A 103 14.86 2.39 18.25
CA ARG A 103 13.57 1.72 18.02
C ARG A 103 13.47 1.24 16.58
N SER A 104 13.11 -0.03 16.41
CA SER A 104 12.67 -0.56 15.12
C SER A 104 11.23 -0.18 14.81
N PHE A 105 10.94 0.09 13.54
CA PHE A 105 9.59 0.26 13.02
C PHE A 105 9.24 -0.85 12.03
N LEU A 106 7.93 -1.07 11.87
CA LEU A 106 7.36 -1.78 10.73
C LEU A 106 6.16 -0.95 10.26
N SER A 107 6.15 -0.59 8.99
CA SER A 107 5.08 0.17 8.35
C SER A 107 4.60 -0.58 7.12
N VAL A 108 3.30 -0.54 6.85
CA VAL A 108 2.68 -1.20 5.71
C VAL A 108 1.91 -0.16 4.92
N GLY A 109 2.19 -0.07 3.63
CA GLY A 109 1.70 1.00 2.76
C GLY A 109 1.23 0.51 1.41
N ILE A 110 0.43 1.35 0.77
CA ILE A 110 0.18 1.32 -0.67
C ILE A 110 0.92 2.51 -1.26
N VAL A 111 1.68 2.29 -2.34
CA VAL A 111 2.31 3.38 -3.10
C VAL A 111 1.91 3.22 -4.57
N ILE A 112 1.58 4.35 -5.18
CA ILE A 112 1.03 4.46 -6.53
C ILE A 112 2.00 5.34 -7.33
N TRP A 113 2.29 4.95 -8.56
CA TRP A 113 3.00 5.79 -9.53
C TRP A 113 2.23 5.88 -10.82
N ARG A 114 2.25 7.07 -11.41
CA ARG A 114 1.81 7.33 -12.79
C ARG A 114 3.02 7.55 -13.68
N PHE A 115 2.96 7.05 -14.91
CA PHE A 115 4.06 7.12 -15.88
C PHE A 115 3.70 8.05 -17.05
N ASP A 116 4.70 8.53 -17.78
CA ASP A 116 4.52 9.18 -19.08
C ASP A 116 4.50 8.17 -20.25
N GLU A 117 4.23 8.65 -21.47
CA GLU A 117 4.16 7.81 -22.68
C GLU A 117 5.52 7.14 -22.98
N GLU A 118 6.62 7.80 -22.63
CA GLU A 118 7.99 7.27 -22.71
C GLU A 118 8.28 6.16 -21.68
N GLY A 119 7.46 6.02 -20.63
CA GLY A 119 7.60 4.98 -19.60
C GLY A 119 8.48 5.38 -18.41
N ARG A 120 8.64 6.68 -18.13
CA ARG A 120 9.24 7.21 -16.90
C ARG A 120 8.14 7.56 -15.90
N ILE A 121 8.46 7.46 -14.60
CA ILE A 121 7.60 7.91 -13.52
C ILE A 121 7.41 9.43 -13.61
N ALA A 122 6.17 9.89 -13.53
CA ALA A 122 5.77 11.30 -13.57
C ALA A 122 5.17 11.79 -12.24
N GLU A 123 4.55 10.90 -11.45
CA GLU A 123 3.81 11.28 -10.25
C GLU A 123 3.80 10.12 -9.23
N ARG A 124 3.84 10.44 -7.93
CA ARG A 124 3.81 9.45 -6.82
C ARG A 124 2.82 9.87 -5.74
N TRP A 125 2.08 8.88 -5.20
CA TRP A 125 1.28 9.02 -3.97
C TRP A 125 1.56 7.86 -3.01
N GLU A 126 1.53 8.13 -1.69
CA GLU A 126 1.67 7.11 -0.65
C GLU A 126 0.49 7.11 0.33
N HIS A 127 0.06 5.91 0.71
CA HIS A 127 -1.07 5.64 1.58
C HIS A 127 -0.72 4.57 2.62
N GLY A 128 -0.27 4.99 3.81
CA GLY A 128 -0.05 4.09 4.95
C GLY A 128 -1.35 3.40 5.41
N VAL A 129 -1.32 2.07 5.54
CA VAL A 129 -2.51 1.21 5.76
C VAL A 129 -2.73 0.90 7.24
N SER A 130 -1.69 0.52 7.98
CA SER A 130 -1.83 -0.04 9.34
C SER A 130 -0.91 0.56 10.42
N SER A 131 0.09 1.35 10.02
CA SER A 131 1.00 2.08 10.89
C SER A 131 1.51 3.34 10.17
N ASN A 132 2.12 4.27 10.90
CA ASN A 132 3.02 5.25 10.29
C ASN A 132 4.33 5.25 11.08
N MET A 133 5.45 5.30 10.35
CA MET A 133 6.81 5.28 10.88
C MET A 133 6.99 6.31 12.02
N PHE A 134 6.53 7.54 11.80
CA PHE A 134 6.60 8.63 12.77
C PHE A 134 5.96 8.30 14.13
N ALA A 135 4.80 7.63 14.17
CA ALA A 135 4.18 7.21 15.43
C ALA A 135 4.97 6.13 16.18
N ALA A 136 5.64 5.21 15.47
CA ALA A 136 6.49 4.19 16.07
C ALA A 136 7.75 4.80 16.72
N LEU A 137 8.33 5.82 16.07
CA LEU A 137 9.49 6.56 16.56
C LEU A 137 9.13 7.50 17.72
N GLY A 138 7.92 8.06 17.71
CA GLY A 138 7.39 8.94 18.76
C GLY A 138 6.95 10.33 18.28
N MET A 139 7.08 10.65 16.98
CA MET A 139 6.60 11.86 16.32
C MET A 139 5.06 11.91 16.22
N ARG A 140 4.40 11.86 17.37
CA ARG A 140 2.94 11.74 17.53
C ARG A 140 2.14 12.98 17.13
N MET A 141 2.82 14.08 16.75
CA MET A 141 2.20 15.26 16.12
C MET A 141 2.21 15.20 14.57
N LEU A 142 3.13 14.45 13.96
CA LEU A 142 3.16 14.21 12.51
C LEU A 142 2.39 12.93 12.12
N ALA A 143 1.82 12.23 13.11
CA ALA A 143 1.10 10.98 12.94
C ALA A 143 -0.41 11.19 12.74
N PRO A 144 -1.01 10.86 11.57
CA PRO A 144 -2.46 10.84 11.43
C PRO A 144 -3.10 9.83 12.40
N ARG A 145 -4.16 10.26 13.10
CA ARG A 145 -4.75 9.53 14.24
C ARG A 145 -5.76 8.45 13.80
N LYS A 146 -5.32 7.20 13.66
CA LYS A 146 -6.19 5.99 13.68
C LYS A 146 -5.59 4.87 14.54
N GLY A 147 -6.39 3.84 14.83
CA GLY A 147 -6.16 2.92 15.96
C GLY A 147 -5.04 1.88 15.75
N ARG A 148 -4.30 1.60 16.84
CA ARG A 148 -3.22 0.60 16.93
C ARG A 148 -3.74 -0.82 16.65
N ARG A 149 -3.22 -1.48 15.61
CA ARG A 149 -3.57 -2.87 15.24
C ARG A 149 -2.42 -3.84 15.56
N ARG A 150 -2.76 -5.12 15.74
CA ARG A 150 -1.77 -6.23 15.81
C ARG A 150 -1.54 -6.77 14.41
N THR A 151 -0.29 -6.92 14.01
CA THR A 151 0.09 -7.76 12.87
C THR A 151 -0.09 -9.25 13.24
N THR A 152 -0.52 -10.03 12.25
CA THR A 152 -0.61 -11.50 12.30
C THR A 152 -0.12 -12.02 10.96
N GLU A 153 0.87 -12.90 10.97
CA GLU A 153 1.43 -13.53 9.77
C GLU A 153 0.53 -14.66 9.22
N GLY A 154 0.82 -15.11 8.01
CA GLY A 154 -0.12 -15.88 7.19
C GLY A 154 -1.16 -15.01 6.47
N VAL A 155 -1.28 -13.71 6.82
CA VAL A 155 -2.07 -12.73 6.06
C VAL A 155 -1.39 -12.40 4.73
N ARG A 156 -2.17 -12.41 3.65
CA ARG A 156 -1.83 -11.90 2.32
C ARG A 156 -2.69 -10.68 2.00
N SER A 157 -2.18 -9.80 1.15
CA SER A 157 -2.93 -8.68 0.56
C SER A 157 -3.54 -9.05 -0.78
N VAL A 158 -4.63 -8.37 -1.14
CA VAL A 158 -5.12 -8.20 -2.51
C VAL A 158 -5.34 -6.72 -2.73
N THR A 159 -4.72 -6.13 -3.75
CA THR A 159 -4.93 -4.72 -4.12
C THR A 159 -5.38 -4.64 -5.58
N ARG A 160 -6.51 -3.96 -5.83
CA ARG A 160 -7.01 -3.71 -7.18
C ARG A 160 -7.55 -2.30 -7.33
N THR A 161 -7.17 -1.66 -8.42
CA THR A 161 -7.75 -0.39 -8.88
C THR A 161 -8.82 -0.71 -9.92
N VAL A 162 -9.98 -0.08 -9.81
CA VAL A 162 -11.13 -0.25 -10.72
C VAL A 162 -11.73 1.10 -11.11
N PRO A 163 -12.25 1.30 -12.33
CA PRO A 163 -12.86 2.57 -12.74
C PRO A 163 -14.19 2.83 -12.03
N LEU A 164 -14.56 4.09 -11.86
CA LEU A 164 -15.96 4.52 -11.62
C LEU A 164 -16.57 4.90 -12.96
N LYS A 165 -17.70 4.29 -13.36
CA LYS A 165 -18.38 4.71 -14.60
C LYS A 165 -18.79 6.19 -14.51
N SER A 166 -18.86 6.86 -15.66
CA SER A 166 -19.31 8.25 -15.73
C SER A 166 -20.62 8.48 -14.96
N GLY A 167 -20.66 9.53 -14.14
CA GLY A 167 -21.78 9.85 -13.24
C GLY A 167 -21.88 9.02 -11.94
N LYS A 168 -21.05 7.97 -11.75
CA LYS A 168 -21.08 7.13 -10.53
C LYS A 168 -20.30 7.63 -9.30
N PRO A 169 -19.43 8.67 -9.30
CA PRO A 169 -18.76 9.13 -8.07
C PRO A 169 -19.73 9.45 -6.92
N ALA A 170 -20.89 10.06 -7.20
CA ALA A 170 -21.93 10.30 -6.19
C ALA A 170 -22.67 9.03 -5.74
N ALA A 171 -22.71 7.98 -6.57
CA ALA A 171 -23.26 6.67 -6.19
C ALA A 171 -22.27 5.91 -5.29
N TRP A 172 -20.98 5.96 -5.62
CA TRP A 172 -19.90 5.43 -4.78
C TRP A 172 -19.85 6.08 -3.40
N GLN A 173 -19.96 7.41 -3.31
CA GLN A 173 -20.04 8.13 -2.03
C GLN A 173 -21.26 7.71 -1.18
N ARG A 174 -22.40 7.38 -1.81
CA ARG A 174 -23.56 6.84 -1.10
C ARG A 174 -23.31 5.40 -0.62
N LEU A 175 -22.72 4.56 -1.46
CA LEU A 175 -22.38 3.18 -1.09
C LEU A 175 -21.42 3.15 0.11
N THR A 176 -20.34 3.93 0.10
CA THR A 176 -19.40 3.98 1.23
C THR A 176 -20.05 4.52 2.50
N ALA A 177 -20.92 5.53 2.40
CA ALA A 177 -21.72 6.02 3.53
C ALA A 177 -22.71 4.97 4.08
N GLU A 178 -23.35 4.16 3.22
CA GLU A 178 -24.18 3.03 3.66
C GLU A 178 -23.37 1.96 4.39
N LEU A 179 -22.18 1.61 3.85
CA LEU A 179 -21.27 0.61 4.39
C LEU A 179 -20.60 1.03 5.72
N GLU A 180 -20.32 2.33 5.91
CA GLU A 180 -19.80 2.86 7.19
C GLU A 180 -20.93 3.14 8.22
N GLY A 181 -22.15 3.40 7.74
CA GLY A 181 -23.32 3.74 8.55
C GLY A 181 -24.35 2.61 8.68
N PRO A 182 -25.54 2.72 8.05
CA PRO A 182 -26.70 1.85 8.31
C PRO A 182 -26.43 0.35 8.09
N ARG A 183 -25.65 -0.01 7.06
CA ARG A 183 -25.37 -1.41 6.70
C ARG A 183 -24.09 -1.97 7.33
N ARG A 184 -23.38 -1.17 8.13
CA ARG A 184 -22.08 -1.53 8.69
C ARG A 184 -22.06 -2.87 9.42
N ARG A 185 -23.14 -3.25 10.10
CA ARG A 185 -23.23 -4.55 10.80
C ARG A 185 -23.26 -5.73 9.83
N GLU A 186 -23.97 -5.60 8.71
CA GLU A 186 -24.02 -6.58 7.62
C GLU A 186 -22.66 -6.68 6.95
N TYR A 187 -22.06 -5.54 6.62
CA TYR A 187 -20.74 -5.44 5.99
C TYR A 187 -19.62 -6.04 6.86
N GLU A 188 -19.57 -5.70 8.15
CA GLU A 188 -18.63 -6.33 9.07
C GLU A 188 -18.88 -7.85 9.20
N ALA A 189 -20.13 -8.32 9.11
CA ALA A 189 -20.43 -9.75 9.12
C ALA A 189 -19.96 -10.45 7.84
N SER A 190 -20.22 -9.85 6.67
CA SER A 190 -19.71 -10.28 5.36
C SER A 190 -18.21 -10.51 5.39
N ARG A 191 -17.42 -9.49 5.74
CA ARG A 191 -15.95 -9.58 5.81
C ARG A 191 -15.46 -10.68 6.76
N ARG A 192 -16.12 -10.84 7.91
CA ARG A 192 -15.85 -11.96 8.85
C ARG A 192 -16.14 -13.34 8.25
N ARG A 193 -17.19 -13.51 7.42
CA ARG A 193 -17.48 -14.75 6.69
C ARG A 193 -16.43 -15.02 5.61
N LEU A 194 -16.07 -13.99 4.85
CA LEU A 194 -15.10 -14.07 3.75
C LEU A 194 -13.70 -14.43 4.27
N GLY A 195 -13.32 -13.93 5.45
CA GLY A 195 -11.98 -14.09 6.03
C GLY A 195 -11.14 -12.81 5.97
N ILE A 196 -11.75 -11.70 5.54
CA ILE A 196 -11.12 -10.40 5.38
C ILE A 196 -10.80 -9.80 6.75
N THR A 197 -9.51 -9.61 7.05
CA THR A 197 -9.03 -9.01 8.31
C THR A 197 -9.01 -7.49 8.22
N SER A 198 -8.51 -6.92 7.13
CA SER A 198 -8.42 -5.48 6.89
C SER A 198 -8.97 -5.16 5.52
N GLU A 199 -9.49 -3.95 5.35
CA GLU A 199 -9.98 -3.48 4.06
C GLU A 199 -9.97 -1.95 4.04
N VAL A 200 -9.53 -1.41 2.91
CA VAL A 200 -9.45 0.02 2.63
C VAL A 200 -10.04 0.24 1.24
N LEU A 201 -10.97 1.19 1.17
CA LEU A 201 -11.59 1.66 -0.05
C LEU A 201 -11.22 3.15 -0.21
N ARG A 202 -10.65 3.55 -1.35
CA ARG A 202 -10.31 4.96 -1.63
C ARG A 202 -10.64 5.35 -3.05
N ILE A 203 -11.04 6.61 -3.22
CA ILE A 203 -11.15 7.24 -4.55
C ILE A 203 -9.74 7.64 -5.00
N ASP A 204 -9.46 7.38 -6.28
CA ASP A 204 -8.28 7.74 -7.06
C ASP A 204 -8.75 8.70 -8.17
N PRO A 205 -8.82 10.02 -7.92
CA PRO A 205 -9.39 10.96 -8.90
C PRO A 205 -8.45 11.16 -10.09
N ARG A 206 -8.97 11.13 -11.31
CA ARG A 206 -8.17 11.30 -12.54
C ARG A 206 -8.76 12.33 -13.50
N PRO A 207 -7.97 12.91 -14.43
CA PRO A 207 -8.47 13.90 -15.39
C PRO A 207 -9.51 13.35 -16.38
N ASP A 208 -9.50 12.05 -16.62
CA ASP A 208 -10.34 11.32 -17.58
C ASP A 208 -11.48 10.55 -16.89
N GLN A 209 -11.18 9.77 -15.86
CA GLN A 209 -12.14 8.92 -15.15
C GLN A 209 -11.68 8.64 -13.71
N ASP A 210 -12.46 9.07 -12.71
CA ASP A 210 -12.23 8.68 -11.32
C ASP A 210 -12.16 7.15 -11.18
N HIS A 211 -11.24 6.67 -10.37
CA HIS A 211 -11.08 5.26 -10.03
C HIS A 211 -11.29 5.02 -8.53
N VAL A 212 -11.35 3.75 -8.14
CA VAL A 212 -11.33 3.31 -6.75
C VAL A 212 -10.26 2.25 -6.56
N ILE A 213 -9.43 2.44 -5.53
CA ILE A 213 -8.50 1.44 -5.03
C ILE A 213 -9.21 0.66 -3.93
N VAL A 214 -9.39 -0.64 -4.18
CA VAL A 214 -9.86 -1.63 -3.22
C VAL A 214 -8.66 -2.44 -2.77
N HIS A 215 -8.34 -2.38 -1.48
CA HIS A 215 -7.32 -3.19 -0.86
C HIS A 215 -7.93 -3.99 0.30
N PHE A 216 -7.66 -5.29 0.36
CA PHE A 216 -8.03 -6.11 1.52
C PHE A 216 -6.95 -7.12 1.91
N GLU A 217 -6.91 -7.43 3.21
CA GLU A 217 -6.08 -8.47 3.82
C GLU A 217 -6.91 -9.73 4.07
N THR A 218 -6.36 -10.91 3.79
CA THR A 218 -6.97 -12.21 4.13
C THR A 218 -5.88 -13.29 4.20
N ALA A 219 -6.09 -14.35 4.99
CA ALA A 219 -5.15 -15.47 5.03
C ALA A 219 -5.12 -16.31 3.73
N ASP A 220 -6.18 -16.25 2.93
CA ASP A 220 -6.36 -17.09 1.74
C ASP A 220 -7.18 -16.32 0.69
N PRO A 221 -6.52 -15.58 -0.23
CA PRO A 221 -7.18 -14.80 -1.26
C PRO A 221 -8.11 -15.61 -2.17
N GLU A 222 -7.70 -16.80 -2.59
CA GLU A 222 -8.49 -17.61 -3.53
C GLU A 222 -9.74 -18.19 -2.87
N ARG A 223 -9.64 -18.64 -1.61
CA ARG A 223 -10.81 -19.04 -0.81
C ARG A 223 -11.72 -17.85 -0.48
N THR A 224 -11.16 -16.65 -0.32
CA THR A 224 -11.92 -15.41 -0.10
C THR A 224 -12.72 -15.05 -1.35
N ARG A 225 -12.06 -15.02 -2.51
CA ARG A 225 -12.65 -14.80 -3.85
C ARG A 225 -13.74 -15.84 -4.16
N LYS A 226 -13.47 -17.13 -3.90
CA LYS A 226 -14.44 -18.21 -4.06
C LYS A 226 -15.67 -18.01 -3.15
N ARG A 227 -15.46 -17.76 -1.85
CA ARG A 227 -16.55 -17.49 -0.88
C ARG A 227 -17.38 -16.27 -1.26
N TRP A 228 -16.76 -15.24 -1.81
CA TRP A 228 -17.46 -14.04 -2.28
C TRP A 228 -18.43 -14.38 -3.41
N LEU A 229 -17.91 -14.99 -4.48
CA LEU A 229 -18.68 -15.39 -5.65
C LEU A 229 -19.80 -16.39 -5.32
N GLU A 230 -19.53 -17.36 -4.44
CA GLU A 230 -20.50 -18.38 -4.02
C GLU A 230 -21.48 -17.90 -2.94
N SER A 231 -21.31 -16.70 -2.35
CA SER A 231 -22.19 -16.25 -1.25
C SER A 231 -23.60 -15.95 -1.74
N THR A 232 -24.58 -16.64 -1.15
CA THR A 232 -26.02 -16.47 -1.36
C THR A 232 -26.66 -15.49 -0.39
N ASP A 233 -25.89 -14.96 0.57
CA ASP A 233 -26.36 -14.01 1.58
C ASP A 233 -26.99 -12.76 0.94
N PRO A 234 -28.12 -12.24 1.46
CA PRO A 234 -28.81 -11.10 0.84
C PRO A 234 -27.96 -9.83 0.75
N PHE A 235 -27.10 -9.56 1.73
CA PHE A 235 -26.21 -8.40 1.71
C PHE A 235 -25.07 -8.59 0.71
N ASP A 236 -24.46 -9.77 0.64
CA ASP A 236 -23.35 -10.03 -0.29
C ASP A 236 -23.82 -9.94 -1.76
N ARG A 237 -25.06 -10.37 -2.06
CA ARG A 237 -25.69 -10.19 -3.38
C ARG A 237 -25.98 -8.74 -3.70
N TRP A 238 -26.65 -8.03 -2.78
CA TRP A 238 -26.92 -6.58 -2.94
C TRP A 238 -25.63 -5.79 -3.17
N LEU A 239 -24.57 -6.09 -2.42
CA LEU A 239 -23.30 -5.39 -2.54
C LEU A 239 -22.63 -5.64 -3.91
N ARG A 240 -22.66 -6.88 -4.43
CA ARG A 240 -22.22 -7.16 -5.81
C ARG A 240 -23.03 -6.39 -6.86
N GLU A 241 -24.34 -6.27 -6.69
CA GLU A 241 -25.19 -5.48 -7.60
C GLU A 241 -24.79 -4.00 -7.59
N GLN A 242 -24.52 -3.40 -6.42
CA GLN A 242 -24.03 -2.01 -6.34
C GLN A 242 -22.63 -1.85 -6.96
N ILE A 243 -21.72 -2.78 -6.69
CA ILE A 243 -20.36 -2.79 -7.24
C ILE A 243 -20.39 -2.86 -8.77
N LEU A 244 -21.14 -3.80 -9.35
CA LEU A 244 -21.26 -3.98 -10.79
C LEU A 244 -21.99 -2.80 -11.47
N ASP A 245 -22.94 -2.16 -10.79
CA ASP A 245 -23.55 -0.91 -11.26
C ASP A 245 -22.53 0.25 -11.29
N ILE A 246 -21.74 0.43 -10.24
CA ILE A 246 -20.81 1.55 -10.07
C ILE A 246 -19.55 1.41 -10.95
N HIS A 247 -18.92 0.23 -10.96
CA HIS A 247 -17.64 -0.02 -11.62
C HIS A 247 -17.80 -0.72 -12.98
N GLY A 248 -18.69 -1.71 -13.07
CA GLY A 248 -18.86 -2.56 -14.25
C GLY A 248 -18.06 -3.86 -14.18
N GLU A 249 -17.05 -3.89 -13.32
CA GLU A 249 -16.37 -5.10 -12.87
C GLU A 249 -16.47 -5.23 -11.34
N ASP A 250 -16.13 -6.40 -10.80
CA ASP A 250 -16.15 -6.68 -9.36
C ASP A 250 -14.70 -6.77 -8.83
N PRO A 251 -14.26 -5.85 -7.94
CA PRO A 251 -12.93 -5.87 -7.34
C PRO A 251 -12.59 -7.19 -6.63
N TRP A 252 -13.54 -7.82 -5.97
CA TRP A 252 -13.35 -9.04 -5.16
C TRP A 252 -13.53 -10.34 -5.97
N ALA A 253 -13.89 -10.25 -7.26
CA ALA A 253 -14.09 -11.42 -8.14
C ALA A 253 -12.86 -11.84 -8.96
N GLY A 254 -12.02 -10.87 -9.32
CA GLY A 254 -10.83 -11.08 -10.15
C GLY A 254 -9.80 -12.00 -9.48
N PRO A 255 -8.92 -12.68 -10.25
CA PRO A 255 -7.86 -13.50 -9.68
C PRO A 255 -6.97 -12.64 -8.78
N ALA A 256 -6.57 -13.19 -7.63
CA ALA A 256 -5.54 -12.54 -6.83
C ALA A 256 -4.25 -12.49 -7.65
N THR A 257 -3.59 -11.32 -7.69
CA THR A 257 -2.25 -11.14 -8.29
C THR A 257 -1.20 -11.80 -7.42
N SER A 258 -1.22 -13.13 -7.35
CA SER A 258 -0.21 -13.90 -6.65
C SER A 258 1.14 -13.70 -7.31
N CYS A 259 2.06 -13.02 -6.62
CA CYS A 259 3.48 -13.19 -6.85
C CYS A 259 3.84 -14.65 -6.53
N GLU A 260 3.86 -15.51 -7.55
CA GLU A 260 4.50 -16.81 -7.44
C GLU A 260 6.01 -16.63 -7.48
N GLN A 261 6.70 -17.20 -6.48
CA GLN A 261 8.15 -17.16 -6.27
C GLN A 261 8.67 -15.74 -5.93
N THR A 262 9.16 -15.50 -4.72
CA THR A 262 10.32 -16.21 -4.17
C THR A 262 10.07 -16.99 -2.88
N GLY A 263 10.89 -18.01 -2.64
CA GLY A 263 10.73 -18.92 -1.49
C GLY A 263 11.39 -18.41 -0.21
N TRP A 264 10.62 -17.72 0.63
CA TRP A 264 10.95 -17.48 2.03
C TRP A 264 9.78 -17.90 2.92
N ALA A 265 9.99 -18.88 3.80
CA ALA A 265 8.96 -19.33 4.74
C ALA A 265 8.84 -18.33 5.90
N TRP A 266 7.61 -17.92 6.22
CA TRP A 266 7.37 -17.02 7.35
C TRP A 266 7.40 -17.77 8.69
N THR A 267 8.47 -17.56 9.45
CA THR A 267 8.51 -17.73 10.91
C THR A 267 8.54 -16.36 11.57
N ALA A 268 7.82 -16.20 12.68
CA ALA A 268 7.88 -14.96 13.45
C ALA A 268 9.28 -14.74 14.02
N PRO A 269 9.81 -13.50 13.96
CA PRO A 269 10.75 -13.06 14.99
C PRO A 269 10.07 -13.29 16.35
N PRO A 270 10.72 -13.96 17.32
CA PRO A 270 10.14 -14.18 18.63
C PRO A 270 9.71 -12.83 19.22
N ARG A 271 8.56 -12.81 19.91
CA ARG A 271 7.94 -11.57 20.39
C ARG A 271 8.98 -10.70 21.10
N LEU A 272 9.03 -9.42 20.75
CA LEU A 272 9.75 -8.40 21.50
C LEU A 272 9.15 -8.27 22.91
N THR A 273 9.56 -9.16 23.82
CA THR A 273 9.45 -8.95 25.25
C THR A 273 10.28 -7.74 25.59
N ALA A 274 9.63 -6.65 25.98
CA ALA A 274 10.32 -5.50 26.54
C ALA A 274 11.08 -5.96 27.79
N GLY A 275 12.39 -6.18 27.66
CA GLY A 275 13.25 -6.53 28.76
C GLY A 275 13.13 -5.43 29.81
N ARG A 276 12.70 -5.80 31.01
CA ARG A 276 12.84 -4.93 32.16
C ARG A 276 14.34 -4.78 32.40
N PRO A 277 14.87 -3.56 32.63
CA PRO A 277 16.22 -3.44 33.16
C PRO A 277 16.18 -3.97 34.59
N ASP A 278 16.59 -5.23 34.78
CA ASP A 278 16.77 -5.80 36.10
C ASP A 278 17.94 -5.08 36.75
N GLY A 279 17.62 -4.20 37.70
CA GLY A 279 18.59 -3.37 38.40
C GLY A 279 19.50 -4.21 39.27
N SER A 280 20.80 -3.94 39.20
CA SER A 280 21.82 -4.57 40.04
C SER A 280 21.62 -4.23 41.52
N ASN A 281 21.49 -5.26 42.36
CA ASN A 281 22.04 -5.27 43.72
C ASN A 281 22.25 -6.71 44.20
#